data_AF-A0A3N2KRC6-F1
#
_entry.id   AF-A0A3N2KRC6-F1
#
_cell.length_a   1.000
_cell.length_b   1.000
_cell.length_c   1.000
_cell.angle_alpha   90.00
_cell.angle_beta   90.00
_cell.angle_gamma   90.00
#
_symmetry.space_group_name_H-M   'P 1'
#
loop_
_entity.id
_entity.type
_entity.pdbx_description
1 polymer ?
#
loop_
_entity_poly.entity_id
_entity_poly.type
_entity_poly.pdbx_seq_one_letter_code
_entity_poly.pdbx_strand_id
1 'polypeptide(L)'
;MNPSALKRKAGFWKSYKVEYKNLWRLGLPVLVTQVGIIVVSFADTMMVGAYGTEELAAAAFVNSLFMIVTVMQLGFAAGMTPIIGALYSKGENHTVGVTLRSGLQINILVSAGFTAVMGGLYFFLDRFGQPEELLPLIRQYYLIVLSTLLPMAVFNCCQQTANGTTDTATPMWMILGANAINIIGNYSLIYGNFGFPELGLVGAGLSTMTARYVAMTGIVLFIIFSRRYRPYTTGLREGSADSGKIRRKVWATSYPVMIQSGVECFLWSFGAIVSGWFGKIQLASYQVVNTISQLGFMTYMSFGVATSIRVANYTGLRDIAGMKRITSAGMHLNILLATIASLIFLIGGRHLIHTFSPDPEVIAVALTLIPPLILYQYGDAIQLTYANALRGTSEVKPLLWISIVSYLIVGIPLLLLLAKYLDMHNLGVYYSFTGALLVASILLRTSFTKAVARKETEFTISKNEL
;
A
#
# COMPACT_ATOMS: atom_id res chain seq x y z
N MET A 1 -42.99 12.16 15.06
CA MET A 1 -41.73 11.47 14.68
C MET A 1 -42.05 9.99 14.49
N ASN A 2 -42.04 9.49 13.24
CA ASN A 2 -42.70 8.22 12.86
C ASN A 2 -42.01 6.98 13.50
N PRO A 3 -42.71 6.13 14.29
CA PRO A 3 -42.11 4.97 15.00
C PRO A 3 -41.44 3.94 14.08
N SER A 4 -41.89 3.86 12.82
CA SER A 4 -41.30 3.02 11.78
C SER A 4 -39.91 3.48 11.34
N ALA A 5 -39.65 4.79 11.33
CA ALA A 5 -38.35 5.38 11.01
C ALA A 5 -37.32 5.13 12.12
N LEU A 6 -37.75 5.11 13.40
CA LEU A 6 -36.91 4.79 14.55
C LEU A 6 -36.54 3.29 14.58
N LYS A 7 -37.48 2.38 14.30
CA LYS A 7 -37.18 0.93 14.17
C LYS A 7 -36.24 0.65 12.99
N ARG A 8 -36.39 1.36 11.86
CA ARG A 8 -35.50 1.24 10.69
C ARG A 8 -34.10 1.80 10.97
N LYS A 9 -33.98 2.92 11.70
CA LYS A 9 -32.69 3.45 12.21
C LYS A 9 -32.05 2.51 13.24
N ALA A 10 -32.82 1.89 14.14
CA ALA A 10 -32.30 0.94 15.12
C ALA A 10 -31.79 -0.35 14.47
N GLY A 11 -32.49 -0.88 13.46
CA GLY A 11 -32.02 -2.02 12.65
C GLY A 11 -30.79 -1.69 11.80
N PHE A 12 -30.72 -0.48 11.25
CA PHE A 12 -29.55 0.04 10.53
C PHE A 12 -28.33 0.11 11.47
N TRP A 13 -28.42 0.82 12.58
CA TRP A 13 -27.31 0.94 13.53
C TRP A 13 -26.87 -0.41 14.12
N LYS A 14 -27.78 -1.34 14.39
CA LYS A 14 -27.43 -2.67 14.93
C LYS A 14 -26.71 -3.54 13.89
N SER A 15 -27.09 -3.45 12.61
CA SER A 15 -26.45 -4.17 11.50
C SER A 15 -25.06 -3.60 11.17
N TYR A 16 -24.92 -2.26 11.14
CA TYR A 16 -23.64 -1.60 10.84
C TYR A 16 -22.66 -1.63 12.03
N LYS A 17 -23.12 -1.68 13.28
CA LYS A 17 -22.24 -1.72 14.47
C LYS A 17 -21.31 -2.92 14.48
N VAL A 18 -21.79 -4.08 14.03
CA VAL A 18 -20.96 -5.30 13.90
C VAL A 18 -19.89 -5.11 12.83
N GLU A 19 -20.25 -4.54 11.69
CA GLU A 19 -19.30 -4.28 10.61
C GLU A 19 -18.26 -3.23 10.99
N TYR A 20 -18.65 -2.14 11.65
CA TYR A 20 -17.68 -1.16 12.16
C TYR A 20 -16.71 -1.79 13.15
N LYS A 21 -17.19 -2.59 14.11
CA LYS A 21 -16.32 -3.29 15.06
C LYS A 21 -15.32 -4.20 14.35
N ASN A 22 -15.75 -4.91 13.31
CA ASN A 22 -14.89 -5.79 12.53
C ASN A 22 -13.87 -5.00 11.69
N LEU A 23 -14.28 -3.89 11.07
CA LEU A 23 -13.40 -3.00 10.33
C LEU A 23 -12.34 -2.39 11.25
N TRP A 24 -12.69 -1.97 12.46
CA TRP A 24 -11.72 -1.48 13.45
C TRP A 24 -10.76 -2.57 13.90
N ARG A 25 -11.26 -3.78 14.19
CA ARG A 25 -10.43 -4.90 14.63
C ARG A 25 -9.40 -5.32 13.58
N LEU A 26 -9.75 -5.25 12.30
CA LEU A 26 -8.85 -5.60 11.20
C LEU A 26 -7.98 -4.41 10.77
N GLY A 27 -8.56 -3.22 10.69
CA GLY A 27 -7.93 -2.00 10.19
C GLY A 27 -6.91 -1.40 11.16
N LEU A 28 -7.12 -1.48 12.48
CA LEU A 28 -6.18 -0.91 13.45
C LEU A 28 -4.80 -1.62 13.43
N PRO A 29 -4.70 -2.97 13.42
CA PRO A 29 -3.41 -3.63 13.25
C PRO A 29 -2.73 -3.32 11.92
N VAL A 30 -3.50 -3.19 10.84
CA VAL A 30 -2.96 -2.77 9.53
C VAL A 30 -2.46 -1.33 9.59
N LEU A 31 -3.17 -0.43 10.28
CA LEU A 31 -2.72 0.95 10.48
C LEU A 31 -1.40 1.02 11.23
N VAL A 32 -1.28 0.28 12.35
CA VAL A 32 -0.04 0.19 13.12
C VAL A 32 1.10 -0.35 12.26
N THR A 33 0.80 -1.32 11.39
CA THR A 33 1.76 -1.84 10.41
C THR A 33 2.23 -0.76 9.45
N GLN A 34 1.31 -0.02 8.83
CA GLN A 34 1.65 1.03 7.85
C GLN A 34 2.41 2.20 8.49
N VAL A 35 1.99 2.62 9.68
CA VAL A 35 2.69 3.65 10.46
C VAL A 35 4.08 3.16 10.86
N GLY A 36 4.23 1.89 11.26
CA GLY A 36 5.52 1.31 11.59
C GLY A 36 6.52 1.36 10.43
N ILE A 37 6.08 1.07 9.20
CA ILE A 37 6.92 1.17 8.00
C ILE A 37 7.44 2.60 7.80
N ILE A 38 6.58 3.60 8.02
CA ILE A 38 6.95 5.02 7.90
C ILE A 38 7.95 5.40 8.99
N VAL A 39 7.66 5.08 10.25
CA VAL A 39 8.52 5.44 11.39
C VAL A 39 9.93 4.91 11.21
N VAL A 40 10.09 3.67 10.72
CA VAL A 40 11.41 3.13 10.40
C VAL A 40 12.07 3.86 9.23
N SER A 41 11.35 4.12 8.15
CA SER A 41 11.92 4.87 7.02
C SER A 41 12.40 6.26 7.45
N PHE A 42 11.69 6.93 8.35
CA PHE A 42 12.10 8.21 8.94
C PHE A 42 13.33 8.05 9.85
N ALA A 43 13.33 7.05 10.74
CA ALA A 43 14.47 6.75 11.60
C ALA A 43 15.74 6.45 10.78
N ASP A 44 15.63 5.63 9.74
CA ASP A 44 16.71 5.32 8.79
C ASP A 44 17.27 6.61 8.17
N THR A 45 16.40 7.46 7.64
CA THR A 45 16.79 8.71 6.96
C THR A 45 17.46 9.68 7.94
N MET A 46 16.92 9.83 9.15
CA MET A 46 17.50 10.68 10.18
C MET A 46 18.86 10.19 10.66
N MET A 47 19.01 8.88 10.88
CA MET A 47 20.27 8.29 11.35
C MET A 47 21.37 8.35 10.27
N VAL A 48 21.02 8.06 9.01
CA VAL A 48 21.96 8.20 7.89
C VAL A 48 22.32 9.67 7.66
N GLY A 49 21.35 10.58 7.74
CA GLY A 49 21.57 12.02 7.59
C GLY A 49 22.43 12.63 8.70
N ALA A 50 22.36 12.09 9.92
CA ALA A 50 23.23 12.50 11.02
C ALA A 50 24.68 12.00 10.86
N TYR A 51 24.88 10.92 10.10
CA TYR A 51 26.21 10.36 9.82
C TYR A 51 26.95 11.17 8.76
N GLY A 52 26.28 11.48 7.64
CA GLY A 52 26.87 12.33 6.61
C GLY A 52 25.97 12.63 5.42
N THR A 53 26.26 13.74 4.74
CA THR A 53 25.46 14.26 3.63
C THR A 53 25.62 13.43 2.36
N GLU A 54 26.79 12.85 2.14
CA GLU A 54 27.08 12.01 0.97
C GLU A 54 26.35 10.67 1.07
N GLU A 55 26.34 10.06 2.26
CA GLU A 55 25.62 8.84 2.59
C GLU A 55 24.13 9.01 2.42
N LEU A 56 23.58 10.13 2.89
CA LEU A 56 22.17 10.47 2.73
C LEU A 56 21.79 10.63 1.26
N ALA A 57 22.61 11.32 0.47
CA ALA A 57 22.39 11.50 -0.96
C ALA A 57 22.40 10.14 -1.70
N ALA A 58 23.39 9.28 -1.41
CA ALA A 58 23.48 7.94 -1.97
C ALA A 58 22.27 7.08 -1.59
N ALA A 59 21.85 7.08 -0.32
CA ALA A 59 20.68 6.35 0.16
C ALA A 59 19.39 6.81 -0.53
N ALA A 60 19.17 8.12 -0.62
CA ALA A 60 18.00 8.72 -1.24
C ALA A 60 17.89 8.33 -2.73
N PHE A 61 19.01 8.39 -3.46
CA PHE A 61 19.06 7.97 -4.86
C PHE A 61 18.65 6.50 -5.02
N VAL A 62 19.27 5.58 -4.28
CA VAL A 62 18.95 4.15 -4.35
C VAL A 62 17.50 3.89 -3.95
N ASN A 63 17.03 4.45 -2.83
CA ASN A 63 15.64 4.26 -2.38
C ASN A 63 14.62 4.75 -3.41
N SER A 64 14.89 5.85 -4.11
CA SER A 64 14.01 6.35 -5.17
C SER A 64 13.89 5.37 -6.35
N LEU A 65 14.97 4.71 -6.74
CA LEU A 65 14.96 3.68 -7.79
C LEU A 65 14.15 2.44 -7.35
N PHE A 66 14.34 1.99 -6.11
CA PHE A 66 13.67 0.81 -5.58
C PHE A 66 12.20 1.07 -5.18
N MET A 67 11.78 2.32 -4.99
CA MET A 67 10.41 2.68 -4.58
C MET A 67 9.35 2.09 -5.52
N ILE A 68 9.52 2.25 -6.83
CA ILE A 68 8.54 1.78 -7.84
C ILE A 68 8.44 0.25 -7.79
N VAL A 69 9.57 -0.45 -7.79
CA VAL A 69 9.61 -1.92 -7.73
C VAL A 69 8.99 -2.44 -6.43
N THR A 70 9.29 -1.79 -5.31
CA THR A 70 8.73 -2.14 -4.00
C THR A 70 7.21 -2.00 -3.96
N VAL A 71 6.68 -0.90 -4.52
CA VAL A 71 5.23 -0.65 -4.60
C VAL A 71 4.55 -1.65 -5.53
N MET A 72 5.15 -1.96 -6.68
CA MET A 72 4.64 -2.98 -7.59
C MET A 72 4.59 -4.36 -6.92
N GLN A 73 5.64 -4.72 -6.18
CA GLN A 73 5.72 -5.98 -5.46
C GLN A 73 4.68 -6.09 -4.33
N LEU A 74 4.45 -5.02 -3.59
CA LEU A 74 3.35 -4.92 -2.61
C LEU A 74 1.99 -5.09 -3.28
N GLY A 75 1.78 -4.43 -4.42
CA GLY A 75 0.55 -4.55 -5.22
C GLY A 75 0.32 -5.98 -5.71
N PHE A 76 1.37 -6.66 -6.15
CA PHE A 76 1.29 -8.06 -6.58
C PHE A 76 0.84 -8.98 -5.42
N ALA A 77 1.45 -8.83 -4.24
CA ALA A 77 1.06 -9.61 -3.07
C ALA A 77 -0.38 -9.33 -2.63
N ALA A 78 -0.84 -8.07 -2.70
CA ALA A 78 -2.19 -7.66 -2.32
C ALA A 78 -3.30 -8.34 -3.14
N GLY A 79 -2.98 -8.84 -4.35
CA GLY A 79 -3.91 -9.62 -5.18
C GLY A 79 -4.29 -10.99 -4.59
N MET A 80 -3.52 -11.53 -3.64
CA MET A 80 -3.82 -12.83 -3.03
C MET A 80 -4.87 -12.76 -1.91
N THR A 81 -4.93 -11.64 -1.21
CA THR A 81 -5.87 -11.38 -0.11
C THR A 81 -7.32 -11.74 -0.44
N PRO A 82 -7.89 -11.33 -1.59
CA PRO A 82 -9.28 -11.68 -1.91
C PRO A 82 -9.50 -13.16 -2.25
N ILE A 83 -8.51 -13.81 -2.88
CA ILE A 83 -8.60 -15.25 -3.18
C ILE A 83 -8.62 -16.04 -1.88
N ILE A 84 -7.71 -15.71 -0.97
CA ILE A 84 -7.55 -16.40 0.32
C ILE A 84 -8.75 -16.12 1.22
N GLY A 85 -9.25 -14.89 1.30
CA GLY A 85 -10.44 -14.55 2.09
C GLY A 85 -11.70 -15.27 1.62
N ALA A 86 -11.88 -15.39 0.30
CA ALA A 86 -13.00 -16.15 -0.26
C ALA A 86 -12.92 -17.66 0.05
N LEU A 87 -11.72 -18.26 -0.03
CA LEU A 87 -11.50 -19.68 0.30
C LEU A 87 -11.64 -19.96 1.80
N TYR A 88 -11.09 -19.06 2.62
CA TYR A 88 -11.20 -19.12 4.09
C TYR A 88 -12.67 -19.14 4.52
N SER A 89 -13.50 -18.31 3.90
CA SER A 89 -14.93 -18.22 4.25
C SER A 89 -15.76 -19.41 3.76
N LYS A 90 -15.27 -20.18 2.80
CA LYS A 90 -15.85 -21.48 2.40
C LYS A 90 -15.41 -22.65 3.27
N GLY A 91 -14.43 -22.44 4.17
CA GLY A 91 -13.83 -23.52 4.95
C GLY A 91 -12.88 -24.42 4.16
N GLU A 92 -12.47 -24.03 2.95
CA GLU A 92 -11.57 -24.79 2.09
C GLU A 92 -10.09 -24.64 2.52
N ASN A 93 -9.76 -25.11 3.72
CA ASN A 93 -8.44 -24.92 4.34
C ASN A 93 -7.30 -25.50 3.49
N HIS A 94 -7.51 -26.65 2.85
CA HIS A 94 -6.51 -27.24 1.96
C HIS A 94 -6.19 -26.31 0.78
N THR A 95 -7.21 -25.78 0.10
CA THR A 95 -7.06 -24.86 -1.04
C THR A 95 -6.39 -23.55 -0.64
N VAL A 96 -6.60 -23.06 0.58
CA VAL A 96 -5.86 -21.91 1.14
C VAL A 96 -4.35 -22.20 1.18
N GLY A 97 -3.94 -23.36 1.66
CA GLY A 97 -2.53 -23.80 1.68
C GLY A 97 -1.91 -23.91 0.28
N VAL A 98 -2.65 -24.48 -0.67
CA VAL A 98 -2.19 -24.58 -2.08
C VAL A 98 -2.08 -23.19 -2.73
N THR A 99 -2.99 -22.27 -2.37
CA THR A 99 -2.96 -20.88 -2.84
C THR A 99 -1.75 -20.14 -2.27
N LEU A 100 -1.42 -20.32 -0.99
CA LEU A 100 -0.20 -19.77 -0.38
C LEU A 100 1.05 -20.32 -1.10
N ARG A 101 1.13 -21.63 -1.36
CA ARG A 101 2.26 -22.23 -2.10
C ARG A 101 2.40 -21.64 -3.49
N SER A 102 1.30 -21.58 -4.24
CA SER A 102 1.25 -21.04 -5.59
C SER A 102 1.61 -19.55 -5.60
N GLY A 103 1.12 -18.82 -4.61
CA GLY A 103 1.41 -17.41 -4.35
C GLY A 103 2.89 -17.17 -4.10
N LEU A 104 3.51 -17.96 -3.22
CA LEU A 104 4.96 -17.90 -2.94
C LEU A 104 5.78 -18.17 -4.21
N GLN A 105 5.46 -19.24 -4.95
CA GLN A 105 6.17 -19.58 -6.19
C GLN A 105 6.12 -18.44 -7.21
N ILE A 106 4.96 -17.83 -7.41
CA ILE A 106 4.80 -16.75 -8.39
C ILE A 106 5.41 -15.44 -7.86
N ASN A 107 5.21 -15.08 -6.60
CA ASN A 107 5.82 -13.88 -6.01
C ASN A 107 7.35 -13.94 -6.05
N ILE A 108 7.93 -15.11 -5.75
CA ILE A 108 9.38 -15.33 -5.85
C ILE A 108 9.83 -15.18 -7.30
N LEU A 109 9.10 -15.74 -8.27
CA LEU A 109 9.44 -15.61 -9.69
C LEU A 109 9.38 -14.15 -10.18
N VAL A 110 8.33 -13.41 -9.79
CA VAL A 110 8.18 -11.98 -10.11
C VAL A 110 9.28 -11.15 -9.44
N SER A 111 9.57 -11.43 -8.17
CA SER A 111 10.64 -10.76 -7.43
C SER A 111 12.02 -11.07 -8.01
N ALA A 112 12.27 -12.30 -8.45
CA ALA A 112 13.49 -12.67 -9.18
C ALA A 112 13.59 -11.93 -10.51
N GLY A 113 12.48 -11.77 -11.23
CA GLY A 113 12.41 -10.94 -12.44
C GLY A 113 12.78 -9.48 -12.16
N PHE A 114 12.21 -8.86 -11.13
CA PHE A 114 12.59 -7.52 -10.69
C PHE A 114 14.06 -7.43 -10.25
N THR A 115 14.56 -8.45 -9.56
CA THR A 115 15.96 -8.55 -9.14
C THR A 115 16.89 -8.63 -10.36
N ALA A 116 16.51 -9.34 -11.41
CA ALA A 116 17.28 -9.41 -12.65
C ALA A 116 17.29 -8.07 -13.40
N VAL A 117 16.13 -7.40 -13.48
CA VAL A 117 16.03 -6.06 -14.11
C VAL A 117 16.87 -5.03 -13.36
N MET A 118 16.74 -4.99 -12.03
CA MET A 118 17.54 -4.09 -11.18
C MET A 118 19.03 -4.47 -11.19
N GLY A 119 19.36 -5.76 -11.20
CA GLY A 119 20.73 -6.24 -11.38
C GLY A 119 21.33 -5.82 -12.73
N GLY A 120 20.53 -5.75 -13.79
CA GLY A 120 20.95 -5.16 -15.06
C GLY A 120 21.20 -3.65 -14.94
N LEU A 121 20.30 -2.94 -14.25
CA LEU A 121 20.39 -1.50 -14.02
C LEU A 121 21.64 -1.10 -13.21
N TYR A 122 22.13 -1.99 -12.35
CA TYR A 122 23.40 -1.83 -11.62
C TYR A 122 24.58 -1.51 -12.56
N PHE A 123 24.67 -2.16 -13.72
CA PHE A 123 25.75 -1.91 -14.69
C PHE A 123 25.64 -0.57 -15.42
N PHE A 124 24.46 0.08 -15.35
CA PHE A 124 24.22 1.38 -15.96
C PHE A 124 24.20 2.53 -14.95
N LEU A 125 24.51 2.27 -13.67
CA LEU A 125 24.50 3.29 -12.62
C LEU A 125 25.37 4.51 -12.95
N ASP A 126 26.52 4.28 -13.61
CA ASP A 126 27.45 5.36 -13.99
C ASP A 126 26.85 6.32 -15.03
N ARG A 127 25.80 5.91 -15.75
CA ARG A 127 25.12 6.73 -16.76
C ARG A 127 24.02 7.62 -16.20
N PHE A 128 23.71 7.50 -14.91
CA PHE A 128 22.71 8.34 -14.25
C PHE A 128 23.22 9.74 -13.88
N GLY A 129 24.49 10.06 -14.18
CA GLY A 129 25.07 11.39 -13.97
C GLY A 129 25.24 11.75 -12.49
N GLN A 130 25.43 10.74 -11.62
CA GLN A 130 25.75 10.95 -10.22
C GLN A 130 27.23 11.34 -10.05
N PRO A 131 27.59 12.15 -9.03
CA PRO A 131 28.98 12.45 -8.72
C PRO A 131 29.81 11.18 -8.54
N GLU A 132 31.00 11.15 -9.13
CA GLU A 132 31.88 9.96 -9.11
C GLU A 132 32.23 9.51 -7.69
N GLU A 133 32.33 10.46 -6.76
CA GLU A 133 32.60 10.25 -5.33
C GLU A 133 31.49 9.44 -4.63
N LEU A 134 30.24 9.56 -5.08
CA LEU A 134 29.09 8.86 -4.49
C LEU A 134 28.89 7.44 -5.07
N LEU A 135 29.47 7.14 -6.24
CA LEU A 135 29.25 5.87 -6.93
C LEU A 135 29.64 4.64 -6.09
N PRO A 136 30.75 4.62 -5.33
CA PRO A 136 31.09 3.49 -4.47
C PRO A 136 30.03 3.23 -3.38
N LEU A 137 29.55 4.29 -2.71
CA LEU A 137 28.50 4.20 -1.69
C LEU A 137 27.17 3.73 -2.28
N ILE A 138 26.78 4.31 -3.42
CA ILE A 138 25.58 3.92 -4.16
C ILE A 138 25.65 2.45 -4.53
N ARG A 139 26.76 1.97 -5.10
CA ARG A 139 26.90 0.57 -5.54
C ARG A 139 26.81 -0.41 -4.37
N GLN A 140 27.45 -0.12 -3.24
CA GLN A 140 27.39 -0.98 -2.05
C GLN A 140 25.96 -1.04 -1.49
N TYR A 141 25.34 0.11 -1.27
CA TYR A 141 23.97 0.18 -0.74
C TYR A 141 22.95 -0.42 -1.71
N TYR A 142 23.12 -0.23 -3.02
CA TYR A 142 22.27 -0.81 -4.07
C TYR A 142 22.25 -2.34 -4.00
N LEU A 143 23.42 -2.98 -3.90
CA LEU A 143 23.50 -4.45 -3.81
C LEU A 143 22.83 -4.99 -2.53
N ILE A 144 22.97 -4.27 -1.42
CA ILE A 144 22.31 -4.63 -0.16
C ILE A 144 20.79 -4.55 -0.34
N VAL A 145 20.26 -3.43 -0.83
CA VAL A 145 18.82 -3.26 -1.06
C VAL A 145 18.29 -4.28 -2.07
N LEU A 146 19.04 -4.56 -3.15
CA LEU A 146 18.71 -5.58 -4.15
C LEU A 146 18.49 -6.96 -3.52
N SER A 147 19.35 -7.35 -2.57
CA SER A 147 19.25 -8.64 -1.87
C SER A 147 17.97 -8.77 -1.02
N THR A 148 17.33 -7.64 -0.67
CA THR A 148 16.13 -7.64 0.18
C THR A 148 14.81 -7.80 -0.57
N LEU A 149 14.81 -7.69 -1.90
CA LEU A 149 13.59 -7.84 -2.71
C LEU A 149 12.95 -9.23 -2.52
N LEU A 150 13.77 -10.28 -2.52
CA LEU A 150 13.30 -11.66 -2.44
C LEU A 150 12.69 -11.98 -1.05
N PRO A 151 13.36 -11.66 0.08
CA PRO A 151 12.76 -11.78 1.41
C PRO A 151 11.46 -11.00 1.57
N MET A 152 11.41 -9.79 1.01
CA MET A 152 10.21 -8.95 1.03
C MET A 152 9.04 -9.61 0.27
N ALA A 153 9.31 -10.31 -0.84
CA ALA A 153 8.28 -11.05 -1.59
C ALA A 153 7.62 -12.12 -0.73
N VAL A 154 8.45 -12.90 -0.03
CA VAL A 154 8.01 -14.00 0.82
C VAL A 154 7.22 -13.45 2.00
N PHE A 155 7.76 -12.43 2.67
CA PHE A 155 7.09 -11.77 3.79
C PHE A 155 5.73 -11.20 3.40
N ASN A 156 5.66 -10.43 2.31
CA ASN A 156 4.41 -9.83 1.83
C ASN A 156 3.39 -10.92 1.46
N CYS A 157 3.84 -12.03 0.85
CA CYS A 157 2.95 -13.14 0.52
C CYS A 157 2.33 -13.79 1.75
N CYS A 158 3.15 -14.04 2.78
CA CYS A 158 2.71 -14.56 4.06
C CYS A 158 1.78 -13.57 4.79
N GLN A 159 2.12 -12.27 4.78
CA GLN A 159 1.30 -11.21 5.36
C GLN A 159 -0.09 -11.15 4.70
N GLN A 160 -0.17 -11.18 3.38
CA GLN A 160 -1.44 -11.12 2.67
C GLN A 160 -2.29 -12.38 2.87
N THR A 161 -1.64 -13.53 3.09
CA THR A 161 -2.30 -14.76 3.51
C THR A 161 -2.90 -14.65 4.91
N ALA A 162 -2.12 -14.16 5.87
CA ALA A 162 -2.59 -13.92 7.23
C ALA A 162 -3.78 -12.94 7.25
N ASN A 163 -3.64 -11.81 6.53
CA ASN A 163 -4.70 -10.82 6.31
C ASN A 163 -5.97 -11.46 5.72
N GLY A 164 -5.83 -12.29 4.66
CA GLY A 164 -6.95 -13.01 4.05
C GLY A 164 -7.66 -13.96 5.02
N THR A 165 -6.93 -14.60 5.94
CA THR A 165 -7.50 -15.44 7.02
C THR A 165 -7.99 -14.64 8.23
N THR A 166 -8.17 -13.32 8.09
CA THR A 166 -8.60 -12.37 9.14
C THR A 166 -7.64 -12.25 10.33
N ASP A 167 -6.38 -12.63 10.15
CA ASP A 167 -5.30 -12.48 11.14
C ASP A 167 -4.35 -11.34 10.73
N THR A 168 -4.78 -10.11 11.00
CA THR A 168 -3.97 -8.90 10.71
C THR A 168 -3.01 -8.54 11.85
N ALA A 169 -3.14 -9.17 13.02
CA ALA A 169 -2.31 -8.91 14.19
C ALA A 169 -0.94 -9.60 14.10
N THR A 170 -0.89 -10.82 13.55
CA THR A 170 0.38 -11.55 13.40
C THR A 170 1.40 -10.78 12.54
N PRO A 171 1.07 -10.29 11.32
CA PRO A 171 2.04 -9.53 10.53
C PRO A 171 2.43 -8.21 11.18
N MET A 172 1.51 -7.56 11.91
CA MET A 172 1.80 -6.34 12.66
C MET A 172 2.90 -6.56 13.69
N TRP A 173 2.78 -7.57 14.55
CA TRP A 173 3.80 -7.86 15.57
C TRP A 173 5.16 -8.22 14.95
N MET A 174 5.16 -8.95 13.82
CA MET A 174 6.39 -9.29 13.10
C MET A 174 7.09 -8.04 12.54
N ILE A 175 6.32 -7.09 11.97
CA ILE A 175 6.88 -5.84 11.44
C ILE A 175 7.36 -4.95 12.57
N LEU A 176 6.61 -4.81 13.66
CA LEU A 176 7.06 -4.04 14.82
C LEU A 176 8.36 -4.61 15.42
N GLY A 177 8.47 -5.94 15.53
CA GLY A 177 9.70 -6.59 15.96
C GLY A 177 10.87 -6.36 15.01
N ALA A 178 10.64 -6.50 13.71
CA ALA A 178 11.65 -6.22 12.69
C ALA A 178 12.10 -4.76 12.71
N ASN A 179 11.16 -3.83 12.90
CA ASN A 179 11.42 -2.40 13.01
C ASN A 179 12.27 -2.07 14.25
N ALA A 180 11.99 -2.70 15.39
CA ALA A 180 12.81 -2.55 16.59
C ALA A 180 14.24 -3.06 16.36
N ILE A 181 14.39 -4.23 15.73
CA ILE A 181 15.69 -4.79 15.35
C ILE A 181 16.44 -3.86 14.41
N ASN A 182 15.75 -3.26 13.44
CA ASN A 182 16.33 -2.32 12.49
C ASN A 182 16.85 -1.05 13.18
N ILE A 183 16.06 -0.43 14.07
CA ILE A 183 16.49 0.79 14.77
C ILE A 183 17.70 0.51 15.66
N ILE A 184 17.69 -0.63 16.37
CA ILE A 184 18.82 -1.06 17.21
C ILE A 184 20.05 -1.35 16.32
N GLY A 185 19.86 -2.08 15.23
CA GLY A 185 20.92 -2.43 14.28
C GLY A 185 21.54 -1.20 13.62
N ASN A 186 20.73 -0.20 13.28
CA ASN A 186 21.21 1.07 12.77
C ASN A 186 22.09 1.77 13.80
N TYR A 187 21.62 1.89 15.04
CA TYR A 187 22.39 2.52 16.10
C TYR A 187 23.75 1.83 16.35
N SER A 188 23.79 0.50 16.28
CA SER A 188 25.02 -0.29 16.46
C SER A 188 25.96 -0.23 15.24
N LEU A 189 25.45 -0.43 14.02
CA LEU A 189 26.28 -0.60 12.82
C LEU A 189 26.63 0.73 12.12
N ILE A 190 25.81 1.76 12.26
CA ILE A 190 26.09 3.10 11.69
C ILE A 190 27.18 3.78 12.54
N TYR A 191 27.01 3.79 13.87
CA TYR A 191 27.89 4.52 14.79
C TYR A 191 28.99 3.66 15.44
N GLY A 192 29.10 2.37 15.12
CA GLY A 192 30.11 1.47 15.71
C GLY A 192 29.93 1.20 17.21
N ASN A 193 28.77 1.53 17.77
CA ASN A 193 28.48 1.29 19.18
C ASN A 193 28.35 -0.22 19.48
N PHE A 194 28.73 -0.64 20.70
CA PHE A 194 28.84 -2.04 21.15
C PHE A 194 30.05 -2.84 20.62
N GLY A 195 31.11 -2.18 20.13
CA GLY A 195 32.33 -2.86 19.68
C GLY A 195 32.23 -3.43 18.26
N PHE A 196 31.23 -2.99 17.50
CA PHE A 196 31.08 -3.28 16.06
C PHE A 196 31.85 -2.24 15.23
N PRO A 197 32.31 -2.60 14.02
CA PRO A 197 32.94 -1.63 13.12
C PRO A 197 31.94 -0.58 12.64
N GLU A 198 32.39 0.66 12.50
CA GLU A 198 31.63 1.76 11.90
C GLU A 198 31.48 1.50 10.39
N LEU A 199 30.26 1.17 9.97
CA LEU A 199 29.95 0.84 8.56
C LEU A 199 29.10 1.91 7.87
N GLY A 200 28.75 3.01 8.56
CA GLY A 200 28.00 4.14 7.99
C GLY A 200 26.76 3.70 7.20
N LEU A 201 26.70 4.08 5.92
CA LEU A 201 25.62 3.71 4.99
C LEU A 201 25.46 2.20 4.79
N VAL A 202 26.57 1.45 4.75
CA VAL A 202 26.55 -0.02 4.63
C VAL A 202 25.93 -0.63 5.89
N GLY A 203 26.21 -0.06 7.06
CA GLY A 203 25.61 -0.45 8.33
C GLY A 203 24.09 -0.29 8.34
N ALA A 204 23.59 0.85 7.85
CA ALA A 204 22.16 1.09 7.67
C ALA A 204 21.52 0.05 6.73
N GLY A 205 22.15 -0.21 5.58
CA GLY A 205 21.68 -1.23 4.63
C GLY A 205 21.63 -2.63 5.25
N LEU A 206 22.69 -3.06 5.95
CA LEU A 206 22.78 -4.38 6.59
C LEU A 206 21.76 -4.55 7.70
N SER A 207 21.50 -3.50 8.48
CA SER A 207 20.46 -3.50 9.50
C SER A 207 19.07 -3.70 8.88
N THR A 208 18.74 -2.95 7.82
CA THR A 208 17.47 -3.10 7.09
C THR A 208 17.34 -4.46 6.43
N MET A 209 18.43 -4.99 5.86
CA MET A 209 18.48 -6.35 5.34
C MET A 209 18.18 -7.37 6.44
N THR A 210 18.90 -7.30 7.56
CA THR A 210 18.75 -8.24 8.68
C THR A 210 17.33 -8.22 9.23
N ALA A 211 16.76 -7.03 9.45
CA ALA A 211 15.38 -6.89 9.90
C ALA A 211 14.37 -7.53 8.94
N ARG A 212 14.53 -7.36 7.62
CA ARG A 212 13.66 -7.97 6.61
C ARG A 212 13.80 -9.50 6.57
N TYR A 213 15.02 -10.02 6.72
CA TYR A 213 15.24 -11.47 6.84
C TYR A 213 14.60 -12.04 8.10
N VAL A 214 14.78 -11.38 9.25
CA VAL A 214 14.14 -11.79 10.51
C VAL A 214 12.62 -11.77 10.40
N ALA A 215 12.04 -10.72 9.79
CA ALA A 215 10.60 -10.63 9.54
C ALA A 215 10.11 -11.80 8.67
N MET A 216 10.82 -12.07 7.56
CA MET A 216 10.52 -13.19 6.66
C MET A 216 10.60 -14.52 7.39
N THR A 217 11.70 -14.81 8.09
CA THR A 217 11.84 -16.08 8.82
C THR A 217 10.80 -16.20 9.93
N GLY A 218 10.53 -15.12 10.66
CA GLY A 218 9.56 -15.09 11.74
C GLY A 218 8.15 -15.42 11.26
N ILE A 219 7.68 -14.79 10.18
CA ILE A 219 6.34 -15.06 9.66
C ILE A 219 6.22 -16.46 9.03
N VAL A 220 7.27 -16.95 8.35
CA VAL A 220 7.29 -18.29 7.75
C VAL A 220 7.27 -19.36 8.84
N LEU A 221 8.13 -19.24 9.85
CA LEU A 221 8.16 -20.16 10.99
C LEU A 221 6.83 -20.13 11.73
N PHE A 222 6.23 -18.96 11.94
CA PHE A 222 4.93 -18.86 12.59
C PHE A 222 3.84 -19.58 11.79
N ILE A 223 3.79 -19.43 10.46
CA ILE A 223 2.81 -20.15 9.62
C ILE A 223 3.03 -21.67 9.66
N ILE A 224 4.28 -22.14 9.72
CA ILE A 224 4.59 -23.57 9.73
C ILE A 224 4.28 -24.21 11.10
N PHE A 225 4.62 -23.54 12.20
CA PHE A 225 4.58 -24.12 13.55
C PHE A 225 3.31 -23.75 14.35
N SER A 226 2.61 -22.68 13.98
CA SER A 226 1.43 -22.26 14.74
C SER A 226 0.26 -23.22 14.57
N ARG A 227 -0.38 -23.58 15.69
CA ARG A 227 -1.58 -24.42 15.72
C ARG A 227 -2.73 -23.83 14.89
N ARG A 228 -2.79 -22.50 14.75
CA ARG A 228 -3.78 -21.79 13.94
C ARG A 228 -3.66 -22.11 12.45
N TYR A 229 -2.44 -22.32 11.96
CA TYR A 229 -2.16 -22.52 10.54
C TYR A 229 -1.99 -23.99 10.14
N ARG A 230 -1.96 -24.91 11.12
CA ARG A 230 -1.91 -26.37 10.91
C ARG A 230 -2.93 -26.91 9.89
N PRO A 231 -4.18 -26.41 9.79
CA PRO A 231 -5.11 -26.87 8.76
C PRO A 231 -4.70 -26.52 7.32
N TYR A 232 -3.80 -25.55 7.13
CA TYR A 232 -3.33 -25.09 5.82
C TYR A 232 -2.00 -25.74 5.41
N THR A 233 -1.27 -26.35 6.36
CA THR A 233 0.09 -26.88 6.10
C THR A 233 0.08 -28.12 5.21
N THR A 234 -1.01 -28.89 5.18
CA THR A 234 -1.21 -30.03 4.27
C THR A 234 -1.22 -29.55 2.81
N GLY A 235 -2.07 -28.57 2.47
CA GLY A 235 -2.11 -27.97 1.14
C GLY A 235 -0.82 -27.23 0.74
N LEU A 236 -0.10 -26.69 1.73
CA LEU A 236 1.21 -26.07 1.52
C LEU A 236 2.27 -27.11 1.10
N ARG A 237 2.25 -28.32 1.70
CA ARG A 237 3.24 -29.39 1.45
C ARG A 237 2.90 -30.25 0.25
N GLU A 238 1.67 -30.74 0.17
CA GLU A 238 1.24 -31.73 -0.81
C GLU A 238 0.89 -31.09 -2.16
N GLY A 239 0.52 -29.79 -2.16
CA GLY A 239 0.05 -29.11 -3.37
C GLY A 239 -1.28 -29.70 -3.85
N SER A 240 -1.60 -29.50 -5.13
CA SER A 240 -2.79 -30.09 -5.76
C SER A 240 -2.51 -30.38 -7.22
N ALA A 241 -3.19 -31.38 -7.80
CA ALA A 241 -3.20 -31.61 -9.24
C ALA A 241 -3.63 -30.36 -10.03
N ASP A 242 -4.45 -29.49 -9.43
CA ASP A 242 -4.93 -28.22 -10.01
C ASP A 242 -4.04 -27.00 -9.69
N SER A 243 -2.82 -27.21 -9.19
CA SER A 243 -1.89 -26.10 -8.85
C SER A 243 -1.66 -25.16 -10.05
N GLY A 244 -1.68 -25.66 -11.28
CA GLY A 244 -1.57 -24.83 -12.49
C GLY A 244 -2.73 -23.82 -12.65
N LYS A 245 -3.97 -24.24 -12.37
CA LYS A 245 -5.14 -23.36 -12.44
C LYS A 245 -5.12 -22.31 -11.33
N ILE A 246 -4.74 -22.72 -10.12
CA ILE A 246 -4.60 -21.81 -8.96
C ILE A 246 -3.49 -20.79 -9.23
N ARG A 247 -2.34 -21.21 -9.76
CA ARG A 247 -1.26 -20.31 -10.18
C ARG A 247 -1.73 -19.30 -11.22
N ARG A 248 -2.45 -19.74 -12.26
CA ARG A 248 -3.02 -18.85 -13.27
C ARG A 248 -4.00 -17.85 -12.67
N LYS A 249 -4.83 -18.29 -11.71
CA LYS A 249 -5.78 -17.43 -11.00
C LYS A 249 -5.06 -16.38 -10.15
N VAL A 250 -4.05 -16.77 -9.38
CA VAL A 250 -3.21 -15.85 -8.60
C VAL A 250 -2.56 -14.83 -9.53
N TRP A 251 -1.93 -15.25 -10.63
CA TRP A 251 -1.35 -14.33 -11.61
C TRP A 251 -2.38 -13.35 -12.19
N ALA A 252 -3.53 -13.87 -12.63
CA ALA A 252 -4.59 -13.06 -13.24
C ALA A 252 -5.20 -12.04 -12.26
N THR A 253 -5.12 -12.29 -10.95
CA THR A 253 -5.58 -11.36 -9.92
C THR A 253 -4.45 -10.41 -9.46
N SER A 254 -3.23 -10.89 -9.33
CA SER A 254 -2.10 -10.10 -8.81
C SER A 254 -1.48 -9.15 -9.83
N TYR A 255 -1.38 -9.53 -11.11
CA TYR A 255 -0.77 -8.70 -12.15
C TYR A 255 -1.50 -7.36 -12.39
N PRO A 256 -2.85 -7.31 -12.48
CA PRO A 256 -3.57 -6.04 -12.59
C PRO A 256 -3.30 -5.09 -11.43
N VAL A 257 -3.24 -5.61 -10.20
CA VAL A 257 -2.99 -4.81 -8.99
C VAL A 257 -1.55 -4.31 -8.96
N MET A 258 -0.59 -5.12 -9.38
CA MET A 258 0.82 -4.74 -9.52
C MET A 258 0.98 -3.53 -10.45
N ILE A 259 0.40 -3.57 -11.65
CA ILE A 259 0.50 -2.45 -12.60
C ILE A 259 -0.28 -1.24 -12.12
N GLN A 260 -1.48 -1.44 -11.54
CA GLN A 260 -2.26 -0.35 -10.97
C GLN A 260 -1.44 0.44 -9.93
N SER A 261 -0.79 -0.25 -8.99
CA SER A 261 0.06 0.39 -7.99
C SER A 261 1.31 1.05 -8.58
N GLY A 262 1.91 0.46 -9.61
CA GLY A 262 3.04 1.06 -10.32
C GLY A 262 2.65 2.35 -11.07
N VAL A 263 1.50 2.34 -11.75
CA VAL A 263 0.94 3.50 -12.45
C VAL A 263 0.61 4.64 -11.48
N GLU A 264 0.03 4.30 -10.33
CA GLU A 264 -0.26 5.26 -9.27
C GLU A 264 1.04 5.91 -8.76
N CYS A 265 2.06 5.11 -8.44
CA CYS A 265 3.37 5.59 -8.02
C CYS A 265 4.05 6.47 -9.09
N PHE A 266 3.90 6.13 -10.36
CA PHE A 266 4.41 6.92 -11.47
C PHE A 266 3.76 8.31 -11.55
N LEU A 267 2.44 8.38 -11.39
CA LEU A 267 1.71 9.66 -11.40
C LEU A 267 2.19 10.59 -10.26
N TRP A 268 2.38 10.05 -9.06
CA TRP A 268 2.93 10.78 -7.92
C TRP A 268 4.34 11.30 -8.20
N SER A 269 5.21 10.43 -8.69
CA SER A 269 6.59 10.77 -9.02
C SER A 269 6.65 11.83 -10.13
N PHE A 270 5.78 11.73 -11.13
CA PHE A 270 5.69 12.70 -12.22
C PHE A 270 5.20 14.07 -11.72
N GLY A 271 4.24 14.12 -10.80
CA GLY A 271 3.80 15.37 -10.20
C GLY A 271 4.88 16.06 -9.38
N ALA A 272 5.74 15.30 -8.68
CA ALA A 272 6.91 15.85 -8.00
C ALA A 272 7.90 16.48 -8.99
N ILE A 273 8.16 15.82 -10.14
CA ILE A 273 9.04 16.36 -11.20
C ILE A 273 8.48 17.66 -11.76
N VAL A 274 7.17 17.69 -12.09
CA VAL A 274 6.54 18.87 -12.66
C VAL A 274 6.52 20.02 -11.64
N SER A 275 6.27 19.75 -10.36
CA SER A 275 6.40 20.75 -9.30
C SER A 275 7.83 21.33 -9.24
N GLY A 276 8.85 20.50 -9.47
CA GLY A 276 10.25 20.91 -9.56
C GLY A 276 10.58 21.88 -10.70
N TRP A 277 9.85 21.84 -11.82
CA TRP A 277 10.05 22.78 -12.93
C TRP A 277 9.65 24.22 -12.59
N PHE A 278 8.77 24.39 -11.60
CA PHE A 278 8.24 25.71 -11.22
C PHE A 278 9.07 26.43 -10.16
N GLY A 279 10.08 25.76 -9.57
CA GLY A 279 11.02 26.37 -8.64
C GLY A 279 11.28 25.56 -7.37
N LYS A 280 12.34 25.93 -6.65
CA LYS A 280 12.79 25.22 -5.44
C LYS A 280 11.78 25.35 -4.29
N ILE A 281 11.18 26.52 -4.12
CA ILE A 281 10.18 26.80 -3.07
C ILE A 281 8.93 25.95 -3.31
N GLN A 282 8.50 25.86 -4.56
CA GLN A 282 7.36 25.07 -5.00
C GLN A 282 7.59 23.58 -4.71
N LEU A 283 8.75 23.04 -5.09
CA LEU A 283 9.08 21.65 -4.81
C LEU A 283 9.13 21.35 -3.30
N ALA A 284 9.72 22.24 -2.51
CA ALA A 284 9.78 22.10 -1.05
C ALA A 284 8.38 22.08 -0.43
N SER A 285 7.50 23.03 -0.80
CA SER A 285 6.12 23.05 -0.33
C SER A 285 5.35 21.78 -0.75
N TYR A 286 5.56 21.29 -1.97
CA TYR A 286 4.94 20.05 -2.45
C TYR A 286 5.35 18.85 -1.60
N GLN A 287 6.64 18.70 -1.29
CA GLN A 287 7.13 17.55 -0.52
C GLN A 287 6.64 17.56 0.93
N VAL A 288 6.56 18.73 1.56
CA VAL A 288 5.99 18.86 2.92
C VAL A 288 4.52 18.41 2.91
N VAL A 289 3.71 18.92 1.98
CA VAL A 289 2.29 18.55 1.86
C VAL A 289 2.12 17.07 1.52
N ASN A 290 2.95 16.52 0.65
CA ASN A 290 2.91 15.12 0.26
C ASN A 290 3.24 14.18 1.44
N THR A 291 4.26 14.51 2.22
CA THR A 291 4.65 13.75 3.43
C THR A 291 3.51 13.71 4.44
N ILE A 292 2.88 14.87 4.68
CA ILE A 292 1.74 15.00 5.57
C ILE A 292 0.53 14.20 5.04
N SER A 293 0.26 14.29 3.73
CA SER A 293 -0.80 13.55 3.04
C SER A 293 -0.63 12.03 3.14
N GLN A 294 0.62 11.56 3.11
CA GLN A 294 0.94 10.13 3.13
C GLN A 294 0.43 9.43 4.40
N LEU A 295 0.44 10.11 5.55
CA LEU A 295 -0.16 9.61 6.79
C LEU A 295 -1.67 9.37 6.65
N GLY A 296 -2.36 10.30 5.98
CA GLY A 296 -3.78 10.18 5.64
C GLY A 296 -4.03 9.00 4.71
N PHE A 297 -3.29 8.91 3.60
CA PHE A 297 -3.38 7.81 2.63
C PHE A 297 -3.22 6.44 3.30
N MET A 298 -2.21 6.28 4.16
CA MET A 298 -1.98 5.02 4.88
C MET A 298 -3.12 4.67 5.82
N THR A 299 -3.77 5.68 6.41
CA THR A 299 -4.96 5.48 7.22
C THR A 299 -6.11 4.93 6.39
N TYR A 300 -6.43 5.56 5.25
CA TYR A 300 -7.51 5.08 4.37
C TYR A 300 -7.19 3.71 3.77
N MET A 301 -5.91 3.46 3.46
CA MET A 301 -5.49 2.19 2.90
C MET A 301 -5.65 1.06 3.90
N SER A 302 -5.38 1.30 5.18
CA SER A 302 -5.53 0.31 6.24
C SER A 302 -6.97 -0.15 6.41
N PHE A 303 -7.92 0.78 6.46
CA PHE A 303 -9.35 0.46 6.50
C PHE A 303 -9.89 -0.03 5.15
N GLY A 304 -9.27 0.38 4.03
CA GLY A 304 -9.53 -0.17 2.70
C GLY A 304 -9.19 -1.66 2.64
N VAL A 305 -7.99 -2.07 3.09
CA VAL A 305 -7.57 -3.47 3.17
C VAL A 305 -8.52 -4.26 4.09
N ALA A 306 -8.89 -3.71 5.25
CA ALA A 306 -9.89 -4.32 6.13
C ALA A 306 -11.24 -4.55 5.43
N THR A 307 -11.69 -3.58 4.64
CA THR A 307 -12.90 -3.68 3.80
C THR A 307 -12.74 -4.78 2.75
N SER A 308 -11.58 -4.85 2.10
CA SER A 308 -11.26 -5.88 1.09
C SER A 308 -11.37 -7.29 1.66
N ILE A 309 -10.77 -7.54 2.82
CA ILE A 309 -10.79 -8.84 3.51
C ILE A 309 -12.23 -9.26 3.80
N ARG A 310 -13.05 -8.33 4.31
CA ARG A 310 -14.44 -8.64 4.66
C ARG A 310 -15.34 -8.81 3.42
N VAL A 311 -15.13 -8.02 2.36
CA VAL A 311 -15.82 -8.22 1.07
C VAL A 311 -15.45 -9.58 0.47
N ALA A 312 -14.17 -9.97 0.54
CA ALA A 312 -13.73 -11.29 0.10
C ALA A 312 -14.41 -12.42 0.89
N ASN A 313 -14.59 -12.23 2.20
CA ASN A 313 -15.27 -13.21 3.02
C ASN A 313 -16.75 -13.37 2.64
N TYR A 314 -17.48 -12.27 2.48
CA TYR A 314 -18.87 -12.30 2.01
C TYR A 314 -19.02 -12.82 0.58
N THR A 315 -18.03 -12.57 -0.27
CA THR A 315 -17.94 -13.18 -1.62
C THR A 315 -17.84 -14.70 -1.51
N GLY A 316 -17.03 -15.22 -0.58
CA GLY A 316 -16.90 -16.65 -0.30
C GLY A 316 -18.22 -17.28 0.19
N LEU A 317 -18.95 -16.57 1.05
CA LEU A 317 -20.25 -16.98 1.59
C LEU A 317 -21.44 -16.79 0.62
N ARG A 318 -21.19 -16.25 -0.59
CA ARG A 318 -22.21 -15.89 -1.58
C ARG A 318 -23.26 -14.87 -1.08
N ASP A 319 -22.93 -14.05 -0.09
CA ASP A 319 -23.84 -13.03 0.46
C ASP A 319 -23.62 -11.66 -0.21
N ILE A 320 -24.44 -11.37 -1.22
CA ILE A 320 -24.43 -10.09 -1.95
C ILE A 320 -24.82 -8.91 -1.04
N ALA A 321 -25.79 -9.11 -0.15
CA ALA A 321 -26.26 -8.05 0.73
C ALA A 321 -25.19 -7.67 1.76
N GLY A 322 -24.49 -8.67 2.30
CA GLY A 322 -23.30 -8.50 3.14
C GLY A 322 -22.22 -7.70 2.44
N MET A 323 -21.88 -8.03 1.18
CA MET A 323 -20.89 -7.28 0.39
C MET A 323 -21.24 -5.80 0.20
N LYS A 324 -22.50 -5.47 -0.13
CA LYS A 324 -22.96 -4.08 -0.28
C LYS A 324 -22.87 -3.34 1.07
N ARG A 325 -23.33 -3.97 2.17
CA ARG A 325 -23.32 -3.39 3.52
C ARG A 325 -21.92 -3.09 4.02
N ILE A 326 -20.98 -4.04 3.91
CA ILE A 326 -19.60 -3.82 4.38
C ILE A 326 -18.89 -2.75 3.55
N THR A 327 -19.15 -2.68 2.25
CA THR A 327 -18.56 -1.65 1.38
C THR A 327 -19.08 -0.26 1.77
N SER A 328 -20.39 -0.13 2.03
CA SER A 328 -20.95 1.12 2.55
C SER A 328 -20.42 1.46 3.95
N ALA A 329 -20.24 0.47 4.83
CA ALA A 329 -19.65 0.68 6.15
C ALA A 329 -18.19 1.18 6.05
N GLY A 330 -17.39 0.57 5.17
CA GLY A 330 -16.03 1.02 4.86
C GLY A 330 -15.99 2.44 4.31
N MET A 331 -16.92 2.78 3.41
CA MET A 331 -17.03 4.13 2.86
C MET A 331 -17.38 5.17 3.92
N HIS A 332 -18.36 4.89 4.79
CA HIS A 332 -18.70 5.80 5.89
C HIS A 332 -17.51 6.01 6.84
N LEU A 333 -16.78 4.93 7.15
CA LEU A 333 -15.63 5.01 8.04
C LEU A 333 -14.48 5.80 7.41
N ASN A 334 -14.14 5.54 6.14
CA ASN A 334 -13.08 6.27 5.45
C ASN A 334 -13.44 7.73 5.22
N ILE A 335 -14.70 8.07 4.91
CA ILE A 335 -15.15 9.47 4.83
C ILE A 335 -15.07 10.14 6.20
N LEU A 336 -15.48 9.47 7.28
CA LEU A 336 -15.36 10.02 8.63
C LEU A 336 -13.90 10.30 9.00
N LEU A 337 -12.99 9.36 8.69
CA LEU A 337 -11.56 9.54 8.89
C LEU A 337 -10.97 10.64 8.00
N ALA A 338 -11.47 10.80 6.77
CA ALA A 338 -11.13 11.91 5.89
C ALA A 338 -11.58 13.24 6.48
N THR A 339 -12.80 13.33 6.99
CA THR A 339 -13.30 14.55 7.66
C THR A 339 -12.49 14.87 8.91
N ILE A 340 -12.14 13.89 9.74
CA ILE A 340 -11.30 14.11 10.92
C ILE A 340 -9.92 14.63 10.50
N ALA A 341 -9.28 13.99 9.52
CA ALA A 341 -7.96 14.41 9.05
C ALA A 341 -8.00 15.79 8.37
N SER A 342 -9.03 16.08 7.58
CA SER A 342 -9.25 17.40 6.97
C SER A 342 -9.47 18.49 8.03
N LEU A 343 -10.19 18.18 9.12
CA LEU A 343 -10.36 19.11 10.24
C LEU A 343 -9.04 19.38 10.97
N ILE A 344 -8.23 18.33 11.17
CA ILE A 344 -6.87 18.45 11.72
C ILE A 344 -6.01 19.32 10.80
N PHE A 345 -6.11 19.18 9.48
CA PHE A 345 -5.37 20.04 8.55
C PHE A 345 -5.86 21.48 8.53
N LEU A 346 -7.16 21.72 8.67
CA LEU A 346 -7.70 23.08 8.71
C LEU A 346 -7.29 23.83 9.98
N ILE A 347 -7.30 23.15 11.13
CA ILE A 347 -6.99 23.76 12.44
C ILE A 347 -5.47 23.76 12.70
N GLY A 348 -4.80 22.65 12.41
CA GLY A 348 -3.40 22.40 12.74
C GLY A 348 -2.42 22.53 11.57
N GLY A 349 -2.90 22.76 10.34
CA GLY A 349 -2.04 22.82 9.14
C GLY A 349 -0.91 23.83 9.25
N ARG A 350 -1.17 25.00 9.86
CA ARG A 350 -0.13 26.02 10.08
C ARG A 350 0.96 25.57 11.06
N HIS A 351 0.61 24.84 12.12
CA HIS A 351 1.59 24.29 13.07
C HIS A 351 2.35 23.10 12.48
N LEU A 352 1.65 22.19 11.79
CA LEU A 352 2.27 21.06 11.12
C LEU A 352 3.32 21.52 10.10
N ILE A 353 2.98 22.48 9.24
CA ILE A 353 3.89 23.00 8.22
C ILE A 353 5.09 23.72 8.86
N HIS A 354 4.88 24.46 9.96
CA HIS A 354 5.96 25.14 10.69
C HIS A 354 6.94 24.15 11.35
N THR A 355 6.50 22.94 11.70
CA THR A 355 7.39 21.89 12.21
C THR A 355 8.30 21.32 11.11
N PHE A 356 7.86 21.34 9.85
CA PHE A 356 8.61 20.76 8.72
C PHE A 356 9.55 21.74 8.02
N SER A 357 9.26 23.04 8.01
CA SER A 357 10.15 24.04 7.43
C SER A 357 10.10 25.36 8.22
N PRO A 358 11.26 25.95 8.55
CA PRO A 358 11.33 27.28 9.16
C PRO A 358 11.15 28.42 8.15
N ASP A 359 11.14 28.15 6.84
CA ASP A 359 11.10 29.19 5.80
C ASP A 359 9.67 29.77 5.61
N PRO A 360 9.47 31.08 5.86
CA PRO A 360 8.16 31.74 5.72
C PRO A 360 7.55 31.65 4.33
N GLU A 361 8.36 31.63 3.27
CA GLU A 361 7.86 31.57 1.88
C GLU A 361 7.31 30.17 1.56
N VAL A 362 8.01 29.12 2.00
CA VAL A 362 7.57 27.73 1.86
C VAL A 362 6.27 27.51 2.64
N ILE A 363 6.14 28.11 3.83
CA ILE A 363 4.93 28.04 4.65
C ILE A 363 3.76 28.72 3.94
N ALA A 364 3.95 29.92 3.39
CA ALA A 364 2.90 30.67 2.70
C ALA A 364 2.36 29.88 1.49
N VAL A 365 3.25 29.31 0.67
CA VAL A 365 2.87 28.48 -0.47
C VAL A 365 2.22 27.17 -0.01
N ALA A 366 2.74 26.50 1.01
CA ALA A 366 2.17 25.28 1.56
C ALA A 366 0.75 25.48 2.14
N LEU A 367 0.47 26.63 2.75
CA LEU A 367 -0.88 26.95 3.24
C LEU A 367 -1.90 27.05 2.09
N THR A 368 -1.51 27.56 0.92
CA THR A 368 -2.41 27.60 -0.25
C THR A 368 -2.77 26.21 -0.78
N LEU A 369 -1.97 25.19 -0.47
CA LEU A 369 -2.15 23.80 -0.89
C LEU A 369 -3.10 23.01 0.03
N ILE A 370 -3.48 23.55 1.19
CA ILE A 370 -4.39 22.86 2.13
C ILE A 370 -5.81 22.67 1.56
N PRO A 371 -6.47 23.67 0.94
CA PRO A 371 -7.80 23.48 0.35
C PRO A 371 -7.87 22.37 -0.71
N PRO A 372 -6.97 22.29 -1.71
CA PRO A 372 -6.99 21.18 -2.66
C PRO A 372 -6.57 19.86 -2.00
N LEU A 373 -5.73 19.87 -0.96
CA LEU A 373 -5.42 18.66 -0.18
C LEU A 373 -6.66 18.07 0.50
N ILE A 374 -7.55 18.90 1.04
CA ILE A 374 -8.81 18.44 1.65
C ILE A 374 -9.67 17.71 0.62
N LEU A 375 -9.85 18.28 -0.57
CA LEU A 375 -10.62 17.65 -1.65
C LEU A 375 -9.96 16.35 -2.13
N TYR A 376 -8.63 16.37 -2.27
CA TYR A 376 -7.83 15.19 -2.57
C TYR A 376 -8.11 14.07 -1.56
N GLN A 377 -8.15 14.38 -0.28
CA GLN A 377 -8.34 13.40 0.80
C GLN A 377 -9.69 12.69 0.74
N TYR A 378 -10.76 13.41 0.40
CA TYR A 378 -12.08 12.80 0.16
C TYR A 378 -12.09 11.92 -1.08
N GLY A 379 -11.48 12.38 -2.18
CA GLY A 379 -11.35 11.60 -3.41
C GLY A 379 -10.59 10.31 -3.17
N ASP A 380 -9.46 10.40 -2.47
CA ASP A 380 -8.59 9.29 -2.10
C ASP A 380 -9.30 8.27 -1.20
N ALA A 381 -9.99 8.74 -0.15
CA ALA A 381 -10.76 7.88 0.75
C ALA A 381 -11.86 7.08 0.02
N ILE A 382 -12.58 7.71 -0.90
CA ILE A 382 -13.63 7.04 -1.69
C ILE A 382 -12.98 6.05 -2.66
N GLN A 383 -11.95 6.49 -3.38
CA GLN A 383 -11.24 5.66 -4.35
C GLN A 383 -10.65 4.42 -3.72
N LEU A 384 -9.87 4.55 -2.64
CA LEU A 384 -9.27 3.42 -1.93
C LEU A 384 -10.33 2.45 -1.40
N THR A 385 -11.48 2.94 -0.94
CA THR A 385 -12.57 2.08 -0.48
C THR A 385 -13.09 1.23 -1.63
N TYR A 386 -13.47 1.84 -2.76
CA TYR A 386 -14.04 1.09 -3.89
C TYR A 386 -13.00 0.22 -4.60
N ALA A 387 -11.75 0.68 -4.70
CA ALA A 387 -10.65 -0.12 -5.24
C ALA A 387 -10.44 -1.39 -4.40
N ASN A 388 -10.35 -1.25 -3.08
CA ASN A 388 -10.15 -2.39 -2.20
C ASN A 388 -11.40 -3.28 -2.08
N ALA A 389 -12.61 -2.71 -2.17
CA ALA A 389 -13.84 -3.50 -2.25
C ALA A 389 -13.91 -4.31 -3.55
N LEU A 390 -13.55 -3.72 -4.70
CA LEU A 390 -13.47 -4.42 -5.98
C LEU A 390 -12.35 -5.46 -6.00
N ARG A 391 -11.23 -5.22 -5.31
CA ARG A 391 -10.23 -6.28 -5.04
C ARG A 391 -10.87 -7.44 -4.29
N GLY A 392 -11.68 -7.15 -3.26
CA GLY A 392 -12.41 -8.13 -2.46
C GLY A 392 -13.28 -9.09 -3.28
N THR A 393 -13.88 -8.64 -4.38
CA THR A 393 -14.72 -9.49 -5.24
C THR A 393 -13.93 -10.46 -6.14
N SER A 394 -12.59 -10.38 -6.13
CA SER A 394 -11.66 -11.08 -7.03
C SER A 394 -11.76 -10.69 -8.51
N GLU A 395 -12.63 -9.75 -8.88
CA GLU A 395 -12.75 -9.22 -10.25
C GLU A 395 -11.88 -7.97 -10.44
N VAL A 396 -10.57 -8.16 -10.55
CA VAL A 396 -9.60 -7.05 -10.51
C VAL A 396 -9.17 -6.49 -11.87
N LYS A 397 -9.57 -7.12 -12.98
CA LYS A 397 -9.25 -6.63 -14.34
C LYS A 397 -9.68 -5.17 -14.58
N PRO A 398 -10.83 -4.69 -14.09
CA PRO A 398 -11.21 -3.29 -14.26
C PRO A 398 -10.28 -2.32 -13.54
N LEU A 399 -9.62 -2.70 -12.43
CA LEU A 399 -8.74 -1.78 -11.69
C LEU A 399 -7.58 -1.28 -12.57
N LEU A 400 -7.02 -2.17 -13.40
CA LEU A 400 -5.95 -1.83 -14.34
C LEU A 400 -6.40 -0.73 -15.31
N TRP A 401 -7.48 -0.97 -16.05
CA TRP A 401 -7.97 -0.03 -17.06
C TRP A 401 -8.38 1.30 -16.45
N ILE A 402 -9.03 1.27 -15.29
CA ILE A 402 -9.43 2.48 -14.58
C ILE A 402 -8.19 3.27 -14.15
N SER A 403 -7.15 2.61 -13.64
CA SER A 403 -5.91 3.31 -13.26
C SER A 403 -5.22 3.96 -14.46
N ILE A 404 -5.15 3.28 -15.60
CA ILE A 404 -4.54 3.85 -16.82
C ILE A 404 -5.35 5.06 -17.31
N VAL A 405 -6.68 4.94 -17.38
CA VAL A 405 -7.54 6.03 -17.86
C VAL A 405 -7.51 7.21 -16.89
N SER A 406 -7.71 6.97 -15.59
CA SER A 406 -7.79 8.03 -14.60
C SER A 406 -6.44 8.71 -14.37
N TYR A 407 -5.35 7.96 -14.32
CA TYR A 407 -4.05 8.52 -13.95
C TYR A 407 -3.20 8.95 -15.15
N LEU A 408 -3.11 8.14 -16.22
CA LEU A 408 -2.33 8.52 -17.40
C LEU A 408 -3.12 9.41 -18.35
N ILE A 409 -4.35 9.03 -18.71
CA ILE A 409 -5.11 9.73 -19.77
C ILE A 409 -5.75 11.01 -19.24
N VAL A 410 -6.25 11.00 -18.00
CA VAL A 410 -6.85 12.19 -17.39
C VAL A 410 -5.82 12.92 -16.53
N GLY A 411 -5.16 12.22 -15.61
CA GLY A 411 -4.25 12.84 -14.65
C GLY A 411 -3.08 13.60 -15.28
N ILE A 412 -2.31 13.00 -16.19
CA ILE A 412 -1.13 13.65 -16.77
C ILE A 412 -1.50 14.87 -17.65
N PRO A 413 -2.47 14.79 -18.59
CA PRO A 413 -2.88 15.95 -19.37
C PRO A 413 -3.50 17.05 -18.52
N LEU A 414 -4.32 16.69 -17.52
CA LEU A 414 -4.91 17.67 -16.60
C LEU A 414 -3.82 18.34 -15.76
N LEU A 415 -2.77 17.59 -15.38
CA LEU A 415 -1.62 18.10 -14.64
C LEU A 415 -0.83 19.10 -15.48
N LEU A 416 -0.54 18.77 -16.74
CA LEU A 416 0.15 19.68 -17.65
C LEU A 416 -0.70 20.90 -18.02
N LEU A 417 -2.01 20.73 -18.20
CA LEU A 417 -2.92 21.82 -18.56
C LEU A 417 -3.12 22.79 -17.39
N LEU A 418 -3.42 22.30 -16.19
CA LEU A 418 -3.60 23.19 -15.03
C LEU A 418 -2.30 23.82 -14.55
N ALA A 419 -1.17 23.08 -14.61
CA ALA A 419 0.10 23.62 -14.14
C ALA A 419 0.72 24.61 -15.14
N LYS A 420 0.61 24.37 -16.46
CA LYS A 420 1.27 25.19 -17.50
C LYS A 420 0.35 26.21 -18.18
N TYR A 421 -0.94 25.89 -18.39
CA TYR A 421 -1.85 26.73 -19.18
C TYR A 421 -2.68 27.70 -18.32
N LEU A 422 -2.87 27.38 -17.03
CA LEU A 422 -3.63 28.21 -16.08
C LEU A 422 -2.74 29.00 -15.10
N ASP A 423 -1.40 28.92 -15.22
CA ASP A 423 -0.42 29.50 -14.30
C ASP A 423 -0.67 29.21 -12.80
N MET A 424 -1.39 28.12 -12.49
CA MET A 424 -1.69 27.73 -11.11
C MET A 424 -0.52 27.01 -10.42
N HIS A 425 0.65 26.87 -11.06
CA HIS A 425 1.86 26.25 -10.52
C HIS A 425 1.55 24.96 -9.73
N ASN A 426 1.86 24.92 -8.44
CA ASN A 426 1.59 23.77 -7.55
C ASN A 426 0.11 23.49 -7.26
N LEU A 427 -0.75 24.52 -7.27
CA LEU A 427 -2.17 24.33 -7.05
C LEU A 427 -2.77 23.52 -8.19
N GLY A 428 -2.33 23.78 -9.42
CA GLY A 428 -2.76 23.03 -10.60
C GLY A 428 -2.42 21.53 -10.53
N VAL A 429 -1.28 21.19 -9.93
CA VAL A 429 -0.86 19.79 -9.71
C VAL A 429 -1.81 19.07 -8.76
N TYR A 430 -2.16 19.67 -7.61
CA TYR A 430 -3.07 19.04 -6.64
C TYR A 430 -4.54 19.01 -7.11
N TYR A 431 -5.00 20.04 -7.82
CA TYR A 431 -6.33 20.00 -8.44
C TYR A 431 -6.41 18.92 -9.53
N SER A 432 -5.32 18.69 -10.28
CA SER A 432 -5.25 17.59 -11.23
C SER A 432 -5.38 16.23 -10.55
N PHE A 433 -4.65 16.00 -9.44
CA PHE A 433 -4.80 14.75 -8.67
C PHE A 433 -6.21 14.56 -8.15
N THR A 434 -6.84 15.63 -7.64
CA THR A 434 -8.23 15.59 -7.19
C THR A 434 -9.17 15.21 -8.35
N GLY A 435 -9.00 15.81 -9.53
CA GLY A 435 -9.77 15.48 -10.73
C GLY A 435 -9.60 14.01 -11.15
N ALA A 436 -8.35 13.54 -11.21
CA ALA A 436 -8.02 12.15 -11.54
C ALA A 436 -8.65 11.16 -10.54
N LEU A 437 -8.60 11.46 -9.24
CA LEU A 437 -9.19 10.64 -8.18
C LEU A 437 -10.72 10.64 -8.18
N LEU A 438 -11.36 11.76 -8.51
CA LEU A 438 -12.81 11.82 -8.66
C LEU A 438 -13.29 10.95 -9.82
N VAL A 439 -12.61 11.05 -10.98
CA VAL A 439 -12.88 10.17 -12.13
C VAL A 439 -12.66 8.71 -11.74
N ALA A 440 -11.55 8.39 -11.09
CA ALA A 440 -11.28 7.03 -10.61
C ALA A 440 -12.37 6.54 -9.64
N SER A 441 -12.81 7.37 -8.71
CA SER A 441 -13.86 7.05 -7.74
C SER A 441 -15.18 6.70 -8.42
N ILE A 442 -15.59 7.47 -9.44
CA ILE A 442 -16.83 7.23 -10.20
C ILE A 442 -16.72 5.93 -11.00
N LEU A 443 -15.59 5.71 -11.69
CA LEU A 443 -15.35 4.51 -12.48
C LEU A 443 -15.23 3.25 -11.61
N LEU A 444 -14.61 3.34 -10.45
CA LEU A 444 -14.52 2.23 -9.49
C LEU A 444 -15.87 1.90 -8.88
N ARG A 445 -16.68 2.91 -8.53
CA ARG A 445 -18.04 2.70 -8.00
C ARG A 445 -18.95 2.01 -9.02
N THR A 446 -18.91 2.45 -10.28
CA THR A 446 -19.70 1.84 -11.35
C THR A 446 -19.23 0.41 -11.65
N SER A 447 -17.91 0.19 -11.67
CA SER A 447 -17.33 -1.15 -11.86
C SER A 447 -17.65 -2.09 -10.71
N PHE A 448 -17.64 -1.61 -9.47
CA PHE A 448 -18.07 -2.38 -8.30
C PHE A 448 -19.54 -2.79 -8.41
N THR A 449 -20.41 -1.87 -8.82
CA THR A 449 -21.85 -2.19 -8.97
C THR A 449 -22.08 -3.22 -10.08
N LYS A 450 -21.33 -3.12 -11.19
CA LYS A 450 -21.35 -4.13 -12.27
C LYS A 450 -20.85 -5.49 -11.80
N ALA A 451 -19.73 -5.53 -11.07
CA ALA A 451 -19.16 -6.77 -10.52
C ALA A 451 -20.14 -7.45 -9.55
N VAL A 452 -20.80 -6.66 -8.70
CA VAL A 452 -21.82 -7.15 -7.77
C VAL A 452 -23.04 -7.71 -8.52
N ALA A 453 -23.53 -7.03 -9.56
CA ALA A 453 -24.63 -7.52 -10.38
C ALA A 453 -24.28 -8.82 -11.10
N ARG A 454 -23.06 -8.94 -11.62
CA ARG A 454 -22.60 -10.17 -12.28
C ARG A 454 -22.53 -11.35 -11.30
N LYS A 455 -22.04 -11.12 -10.08
CA LYS A 455 -22.02 -12.13 -9.01
C LYS A 455 -23.42 -12.55 -8.59
N GLU A 456 -24.36 -11.61 -8.57
CA GLU A 456 -25.78 -11.89 -8.30
C GLU A 456 -26.38 -12.82 -9.38
N THR A 457 -26.05 -12.60 -10.66
CA THR A 457 -26.43 -13.51 -11.75
C THR A 457 -25.76 -14.89 -11.64
N GLU A 458 -24.44 -14.95 -11.40
CA GLU A 458 -23.70 -16.22 -11.23
C GLU A 458 -24.25 -17.07 -10.07
N PHE A 459 -24.56 -16.43 -8.94
CA PHE A 459 -25.10 -17.13 -7.78
C PHE A 459 -26.54 -17.59 -7.99
N THR A 460 -27.32 -16.87 -8.79
CA THR A 460 -28.70 -17.26 -9.15
C THR A 460 -28.70 -18.46 -10.09
N ILE A 461 -27.83 -18.47 -11.10
CA ILE A 461 -27.69 -19.60 -12.04
C ILE A 461 -27.23 -20.87 -11.31
N SER A 462 -26.19 -20.78 -10.47
CA SER A 462 -25.71 -21.92 -9.68
C SER A 462 -26.75 -22.47 -8.68
N LYS A 463 -27.76 -21.68 -8.31
CA LYS A 463 -28.87 -22.11 -7.44
C LYS A 463 -29.98 -22.82 -8.20
N ASN A 464 -30.09 -22.60 -9.51
CA ASN A 464 -31.07 -23.23 -10.38
C ASN A 464 -30.53 -24.52 -11.03
N GLU A 465 -29.20 -24.74 -11.00
CA GLU A 465 -28.53 -25.97 -11.46
C GLU A 465 -28.32 -27.01 -10.33
N LEU A 466 -28.62 -26.65 -9.08
CA LEU A 466 -28.68 -27.52 -7.90
C LEU A 466 -30.15 -27.81 -7.58
#